data_AF-X1RNB8-F1
#
_entry.id   AF-X1RNB8-F1
#
_cell.length_a   1.000
_cell.length_b   1.000
_cell.length_c   1.000
_cell.angle_alpha   90.00
_cell.angle_beta   90.00
_cell.angle_gamma   90.00
#
_symmetry.space_group_name_H-M   'P 1'
#
loop_
_entity.id
_entity.type
_entity.pdbx_description
1 polymer ?
#
loop_
_entity_poly.entity_id
_entity_poly.type
_entity_poly.pdbx_seq_one_letter_code
_entity_poly.pdbx_strand_id
1 'polypeptide(L)'
;KQCFLDKIFAFVDSPHCGQVSSNKQTDSTHIARVLGIVDKETIAAKKFKVVLDSVNGAGGPVTKKLLAKLGCKVVAINDEPTGIFAHRPEPDTPELRK
;
A
#
# COMPACT_ATOMS: atom_id res chain seq x y z
N LYS A 1 9.60 17.85 -13.08
CA LYS A 1 10.67 17.31 -13.95
C LYS A 1 11.62 18.42 -14.41
N GLN A 2 11.11 19.54 -14.92
CA GLN A 2 11.92 20.66 -15.41
C GLN A 2 12.91 21.22 -14.37
N CYS A 3 12.48 21.49 -13.12
CA CYS A 3 13.39 21.98 -12.06
C CYS A 3 14.56 21.03 -11.76
N PHE A 4 14.33 19.71 -11.89
CA PHE A 4 15.39 18.72 -11.71
C PHE A 4 16.37 18.73 -12.90
N LEU A 5 15.86 18.81 -14.12
CA LEU A 5 16.68 18.81 -15.34
C LEU A 5 17.51 20.09 -15.47
N ASP A 6 16.90 21.24 -15.16
CA ASP A 6 17.55 22.56 -15.22
C ASP A 6 18.38 22.85 -13.96
N LYS A 7 18.44 21.88 -13.02
CA LYS A 7 19.16 21.97 -11.75
C LYS A 7 18.80 23.22 -10.93
N ILE A 8 17.54 23.63 -10.99
CA ILE A 8 17.00 24.76 -10.23
C ILE A 8 16.71 24.25 -8.81
N PHE A 9 17.73 24.33 -7.95
CA PHE A 9 17.66 23.92 -6.55
C PHE A 9 17.96 25.11 -5.63
N ALA A 10 17.17 25.24 -4.57
CA ALA A 10 17.48 26.14 -3.47
C ALA A 10 18.38 25.41 -2.45
N PHE A 11 19.69 25.45 -2.67
CA PHE A 11 20.65 24.87 -1.73
C PHE A 11 20.74 25.71 -0.46
N VAL A 12 21.00 25.03 0.65
CA VAL A 12 21.28 25.63 1.96
C VAL A 12 22.66 25.18 2.42
N ASP A 13 23.29 25.97 3.28
CA ASP A 13 24.54 25.59 3.92
C ASP A 13 24.31 24.52 5.01
N SER A 14 25.41 23.99 5.56
CA SER A 14 25.37 22.90 6.55
C SER A 14 24.45 23.20 7.75
N PRO A 15 24.51 24.39 8.40
CA PRO A 15 23.69 24.68 9.57
C PRO A 15 22.19 24.78 9.29
N HIS A 16 21.78 25.12 8.07
CA HIS A 16 20.37 25.27 7.70
C HIS A 16 19.78 24.01 7.04
N CYS A 17 20.49 22.88 7.08
CA CYS A 17 19.94 21.60 6.66
C CYS A 17 18.66 21.24 7.42
N GLY A 18 17.67 20.70 6.72
CA GLY A 18 16.42 20.25 7.32
C GLY A 18 16.59 19.04 8.24
N GLN A 19 15.51 18.68 8.95
CA GLN A 19 15.46 17.51 9.83
C GLN A 19 14.62 16.39 9.22
N VAL A 20 15.05 15.15 9.45
CA VAL A 20 14.27 13.95 9.08
C VAL A 20 13.40 13.55 10.27
N SER A 21 12.12 13.31 10.01
CA SER A 21 11.19 12.75 11.00
C SER A 21 10.42 11.58 10.40
N SER A 22 9.78 10.78 11.25
CA SER A 22 9.00 9.62 10.82
C SER A 22 7.52 9.78 11.18
N ASN A 23 6.64 9.42 10.24
CA ASN A 23 5.20 9.38 10.45
C ASN A 23 4.70 7.94 10.26
N LYS A 24 4.10 7.36 11.30
CA LYS A 24 3.58 5.98 11.32
C LYS A 24 2.06 5.90 11.08
N GLN A 25 1.40 7.01 10.79
CA GLN A 25 -0.06 7.12 10.65
C GLN A 25 -0.55 6.93 9.20
N THR A 26 0.35 6.67 8.24
CA THR A 26 0.01 6.59 6.82
C THR A 26 -1.05 5.51 6.55
N ASP A 27 -0.87 4.30 7.08
CA ASP A 27 -1.82 3.20 6.94
C ASP A 27 -3.20 3.57 7.46
N SER A 28 -3.28 4.08 8.70
CA SER A 28 -4.55 4.43 9.32
C SER A 28 -5.27 5.56 8.58
N THR A 29 -4.51 6.55 8.10
CA THR A 29 -5.04 7.68 7.35
C THR A 29 -5.59 7.22 6.00
N HIS A 30 -4.84 6.40 5.28
CA HIS A 30 -5.26 5.85 3.99
C HIS A 30 -6.51 4.97 4.15
N ILE A 31 -6.50 4.02 5.10
CA ILE A 31 -7.64 3.14 5.37
C ILE A 31 -8.88 3.93 5.74
N ALA A 32 -8.77 4.97 6.58
CA ALA A 32 -9.90 5.80 6.95
C ALA A 32 -10.51 6.52 5.73
N ARG A 33 -9.68 7.02 4.81
CA ARG A 33 -10.16 7.65 3.57
C ARG A 33 -10.87 6.66 2.66
N VAL A 34 -10.31 5.46 2.48
CA VAL A 34 -10.94 4.41 1.65
C VAL A 34 -12.28 3.98 2.25
N LEU A 35 -12.35 3.75 3.56
CA LEU A 35 -13.60 3.40 4.24
C LEU A 35 -14.64 4.52 4.18
N GLY A 36 -14.23 5.78 3.99
CA GLY A 36 -15.15 6.92 3.84
C GLY A 36 -15.81 7.02 2.46
N ILE A 37 -15.37 6.24 1.47
CA ILE A 37 -15.90 6.27 0.09
C ILE A 37 -16.53 4.94 -0.36
N VAL A 38 -16.65 3.96 0.55
CA VAL A 38 -17.24 2.64 0.27
C VAL A 38 -18.33 2.31 1.30
N ASP A 39 -19.30 1.50 0.90
CA ASP A 39 -20.34 0.99 1.80
C ASP A 39 -19.79 -0.19 2.64
N LYS A 40 -19.22 0.12 3.81
CA LYS A 40 -18.62 -0.90 4.67
C LYS A 40 -19.67 -1.88 5.21
N GLU A 41 -20.89 -1.42 5.49
CA GLU A 41 -21.95 -2.21 6.12
C GLU A 41 -22.40 -3.31 5.16
N THR A 42 -22.69 -2.95 3.91
CA THR A 42 -23.10 -3.90 2.87
C THR A 42 -21.99 -4.91 2.58
N ILE A 43 -20.73 -4.47 2.51
CA ILE A 43 -19.59 -5.38 2.28
C ILE A 43 -19.42 -6.35 3.46
N ALA A 44 -19.45 -5.84 4.69
CA ALA A 44 -19.27 -6.65 5.89
C ALA A 44 -20.39 -7.69 6.06
N ALA A 45 -21.64 -7.35 5.72
CA ALA A 45 -22.77 -8.27 5.77
C ALA A 45 -22.59 -9.50 4.88
N LYS A 46 -21.86 -9.36 3.76
CA LYS A 46 -21.61 -10.45 2.81
C LYS A 46 -20.51 -11.41 3.26
N LYS A 47 -19.63 -11.01 4.19
CA LYS A 47 -18.53 -11.84 4.74
C LYS A 47 -17.69 -12.50 3.64
N PHE A 48 -17.28 -11.73 2.64
CA PHE A 48 -16.53 -12.24 1.49
C PHE A 48 -15.28 -13.00 1.90
N LYS A 49 -15.01 -14.11 1.21
CA LYS A 49 -13.72 -14.79 1.26
C LYS A 49 -12.85 -14.23 0.12
N VAL A 50 -11.71 -13.67 0.47
CA VAL A 50 -10.83 -12.94 -0.46
C VAL A 50 -9.45 -13.60 -0.45
N VAL A 51 -8.92 -13.90 -1.63
CA VAL A 51 -7.50 -14.22 -1.79
C VAL A 51 -6.76 -12.92 -2.08
N LEU A 52 -5.70 -12.64 -1.32
CA LEU A 52 -4.86 -11.46 -1.49
C LEU A 52 -3.47 -11.92 -1.92
N ASP A 53 -3.09 -11.59 -3.15
CA ASP A 53 -1.69 -11.67 -3.60
C ASP A 53 -1.09 -10.26 -3.57
N SER A 54 -0.07 -10.07 -2.74
CA SER A 54 0.66 -8.79 -2.67
C SER A 54 2.04 -8.87 -3.29
N VAL A 55 2.41 -10.02 -3.88
CA VAL A 55 3.69 -10.29 -4.55
C VAL A 55 4.90 -9.89 -3.70
N ASN A 56 4.81 -9.94 -2.37
CA ASN A 56 5.84 -9.47 -1.43
C ASN A 56 6.10 -7.95 -1.46
N GLY A 57 5.12 -7.18 -1.94
CA GLY A 57 5.15 -5.73 -2.00
C GLY A 57 4.60 -5.03 -0.76
N ALA A 58 4.81 -3.71 -0.70
CA ALA A 58 4.41 -2.87 0.43
C ALA A 58 2.89 -2.82 0.67
N GLY A 59 2.08 -3.20 -0.31
CA GLY A 59 0.61 -3.17 -0.25
C GLY A 59 -0.01 -4.23 0.66
N GLY A 60 0.68 -5.33 0.97
CA GLY A 60 0.10 -6.46 1.72
C GLY A 60 -0.36 -6.08 3.13
N PRO A 61 0.50 -5.50 3.98
CA PRO A 61 0.13 -5.13 5.35
C PRO A 61 -1.09 -4.20 5.43
N VAL A 62 -1.15 -3.15 4.60
CA VAL A 62 -2.25 -2.18 4.62
C VAL A 62 -3.55 -2.77 4.07
N THR A 63 -3.46 -3.60 3.02
CA THR A 63 -4.64 -4.23 2.39
C THR A 63 -5.27 -5.26 3.32
N LYS A 64 -4.48 -6.06 4.04
CA LYS A 64 -5.01 -6.97 5.07
C LYS A 64 -5.76 -6.22 6.16
N LYS A 65 -5.23 -5.09 6.65
CA LYS A 65 -5.90 -4.25 7.64
C LYS A 65 -7.22 -3.69 7.11
N LEU A 66 -7.26 -3.26 5.84
CA LEU A 66 -8.48 -2.78 5.19
C LEU A 66 -9.53 -3.89 5.06
N LEU A 67 -9.16 -5.05 4.51
CA LEU A 67 -10.06 -6.18 4.31
C LEU A 67 -10.61 -6.72 5.64
N ALA A 68 -9.80 -6.72 6.70
CA ALA A 68 -10.27 -7.05 8.04
C ALA A 68 -11.35 -6.08 8.54
N LYS A 69 -11.17 -4.77 8.33
CA LYS A 69 -12.19 -3.76 8.67
C LYS A 69 -13.46 -3.85 7.82
N LEU A 70 -13.36 -4.39 6.62
CA LEU A 70 -14.50 -4.70 5.74
C LEU A 70 -15.18 -6.04 6.08
N GLY A 71 -14.74 -6.76 7.12
CA GLY A 71 -15.33 -8.03 7.54
C GLY A 71 -15.01 -9.22 6.61
N CYS A 72 -13.99 -9.10 5.77
CA CYS A 72 -13.58 -10.16 4.85
C CYS A 72 -12.76 -11.25 5.56
N LYS A 73 -12.90 -12.50 5.09
CA LYS A 73 -12.00 -13.61 5.43
C LYS A 73 -10.88 -13.66 4.40
N VAL A 74 -9.65 -13.34 4.81
CA VAL A 74 -8.52 -13.21 3.89
C VAL A 74 -7.65 -14.46 3.90
N VAL A 75 -7.31 -14.96 2.71
CA VAL A 75 -6.22 -15.91 2.47
C VAL A 75 -5.14 -15.15 1.73
N ALA A 76 -4.02 -14.87 2.40
CA ALA A 76 -2.93 -14.10 1.82
C ALA A 76 -1.87 -15.05 1.24
N ILE A 77 -1.38 -14.74 0.03
CA ILE A 77 -0.24 -15.38 -0.62
C ILE A 77 0.79 -14.29 -0.95
N ASN A 78 2.07 -14.66 -0.99
CA ASN A 78 3.17 -13.72 -1.22
C ASN A 78 3.05 -12.47 -0.33
N ASP A 79 2.80 -12.67 0.97
CA ASP A 79 2.28 -11.64 1.88
C ASP A 79 3.38 -10.88 2.65
N GLU A 80 4.55 -11.51 2.83
CA GLU A 80 5.66 -10.87 3.54
C GLU A 80 6.27 -9.77 2.67
N PRO A 81 6.30 -8.49 3.12
CA PRO A 81 6.70 -7.34 2.30
C PRO A 81 8.23 -7.22 2.24
N THR A 82 8.90 -8.24 1.71
CA THR A 82 10.37 -8.33 1.64
C THR A 82 10.97 -7.48 0.53
N GLY A 83 10.18 -7.08 -0.46
CA GLY A 83 10.68 -6.48 -1.71
C GLY A 83 11.33 -7.49 -2.66
N ILE A 84 11.41 -8.77 -2.27
CA ILE A 84 11.81 -9.88 -3.14
C ILE A 84 10.53 -10.47 -3.71
N PHE A 85 10.16 -10.01 -4.91
CA PHE A 85 8.88 -10.34 -5.52
C PHE A 85 8.82 -11.81 -5.98
N ALA A 86 7.81 -12.56 -5.53
CA ALA A 86 7.62 -13.98 -5.89
C ALA A 86 7.41 -14.22 -7.40
N HIS A 87 6.88 -13.22 -8.10
CA HIS A 87 6.81 -13.16 -9.56
C HIS A 87 6.89 -11.70 -10.02
N ARG A 88 6.70 -11.45 -11.32
CA ARG A 88 6.72 -10.07 -11.83
C ARG A 88 5.69 -9.23 -11.05
N PRO A 89 6.05 -8.05 -10.50
CA PRO A 89 5.15 -7.29 -9.64
C PRO A 89 3.93 -6.73 -10.37
N GLU A 90 4.06 -6.56 -11.68
CA GLU A 90 2.95 -6.13 -12.53
C GLU A 90 1.90 -7.23 -12.59
N PRO A 91 0.63 -6.97 -12.21
CA PRO A 91 -0.42 -7.97 -12.22
C PRO A 91 -0.92 -8.21 -13.66
N ASP A 92 -0.19 -9.02 -14.42
CA ASP A 92 -0.57 -9.41 -15.78
C ASP A 92 -1.06 -10.87 -15.88
N THR A 93 -1.82 -11.14 -16.94
CA THR A 93 -2.55 -12.41 -17.13
C THR A 93 -1.68 -13.67 -17.04
N PRO A 94 -0.44 -13.72 -17.61
CA PRO A 94 0.43 -14.88 -17.48
C PRO A 94 0.82 -15.23 -16.03
N GLU A 95 1.03 -14.23 -15.18
CA GLU A 95 1.50 -14.46 -13.80
C GLU A 95 0.36 -14.87 -12.86
N LEU A 96 -0.88 -14.45 -13.16
CA LEU A 96 -2.07 -14.71 -12.34
C LEU A 96 -2.74 -16.08 -12.58
N ARG A 97 -2.20 -16.91 -13.48
CA ARG A 97 -2.78 -18.22 -13.88
C ARG A 97 -2.12 -19.43 -13.18
N LYS A 98 -1.25 -19.22 -12.20
CA LYS A 98 -0.49 -20.28 -11.52
C LYS A 98 -1.26 -20.91 -10.36
#